data_AF-A0A229SJB4-F1
#
_entry.id   AF-A0A229SJB4-F1
#
_cell.length_a   1.000
_cell.length_b   1.000
_cell.length_c   1.000
_cell.angle_alpha   90.00
_cell.angle_beta   90.00
_cell.angle_gamma   90.00
#
_symmetry.space_group_name_H-M   'P 1'
#
loop_
_entity.id
_entity.type
_entity.pdbx_description
1 polymer ?
#
loop_
_entity_poly.entity_id
_entity_poly.type
_entity_poly.pdbx_seq_one_letter_code
_entity_poly.pdbx_strand_id
1 'polypeptide(L)'
;WIAKTNPRLYRAYLLKEGLRHVFAVGGRAGKEALQRWLSWAVRCRIPEFVKLARTIRSELPAIHASLDHGLSNALIESTNTKIRLLTRLAFGFKHADALISLALLALGGYRPELPDRTHT
;
A
#
# COMPACT_ATOMS: atom_id res chain seq x y z
N TRP A 1 1.25 -8.72 32.04
CA TRP A 1 2.04 -9.97 32.17
C TRP A 1 3.14 -10.06 31.11
N ILE A 2 2.84 -10.07 29.80
CA ILE A 2 3.83 -10.16 28.69
C ILE A 2 4.97 -9.13 28.78
N ALA A 3 4.69 -7.89 29.18
CA ALA A 3 5.72 -6.85 29.36
C ALA A 3 6.83 -7.26 30.36
N LYS A 4 6.47 -8.07 31.37
CA LYS A 4 7.41 -8.59 32.38
C LYS A 4 8.05 -9.91 31.93
N THR A 5 7.30 -10.81 31.29
CA THR A 5 7.78 -12.15 30.91
C THR A 5 8.54 -12.22 29.60
N ASN A 6 8.25 -11.35 28.63
CA ASN A 6 8.94 -11.32 27.34
C ASN A 6 9.11 -9.86 26.84
N PRO A 7 10.14 -9.14 27.33
CA PRO A 7 10.33 -7.73 27.03
C PRO A 7 10.65 -7.47 25.55
N ARG A 8 11.25 -8.44 24.84
CA ARG A 8 11.52 -8.32 23.40
C ARG A 8 10.21 -8.37 22.61
N LEU A 9 9.32 -9.33 22.91
CA LEU A 9 8.02 -9.43 22.27
C LEU A 9 7.16 -8.19 22.55
N TYR A 10 7.17 -7.72 23.79
CA TYR A 10 6.45 -6.50 24.15
C TYR A 10 6.96 -5.27 23.39
N ARG A 11 8.28 -5.10 23.27
CA ARG A 11 8.87 -4.02 22.45
C ARG A 11 8.49 -4.12 20.98
N ALA A 12 8.50 -5.33 20.41
CA ALA A 12 8.07 -5.57 19.04
C ALA A 12 6.60 -5.19 18.84
N TYR A 13 5.74 -5.57 19.79
CA TYR A 13 4.32 -5.19 19.79
C TYR A 13 4.14 -3.67 19.80
N LEU A 14 4.82 -2.94 20.69
CA LEU A 14 4.71 -1.49 20.76
C LEU A 14 5.22 -0.79 19.49
N LEU A 15 6.30 -1.30 18.87
CA LEU A 15 6.75 -0.78 17.57
C LEU A 15 5.71 -1.02 16.49
N LYS A 16 5.08 -2.19 16.44
CA LYS A 16 4.01 -2.47 15.48
C LYS A 16 2.81 -1.54 15.69
N GLU A 17 2.35 -1.36 16.92
CA GLU A 17 1.22 -0.46 17.22
C GLU A 17 1.57 1.01 17.00
N GLY A 18 2.80 1.41 17.33
CA GLY A 18 3.29 2.76 17.05
C GLY A 18 3.28 3.07 15.55
N LEU A 19 3.64 2.10 14.70
CA LEU A 19 3.56 2.28 13.25
C LEU A 19 2.11 2.32 12.75
N ARG A 20 1.21 1.52 13.32
CA ARG A 20 -0.23 1.61 13.01
C ARG A 20 -0.79 2.99 13.37
N HIS A 21 -0.39 3.53 14.52
CA HIS A 21 -0.84 4.84 14.98
C HIS A 21 -0.44 5.96 14.01
N VAL A 22 0.77 5.91 13.42
CA VAL A 22 1.23 6.86 12.39
C VAL A 22 0.19 7.05 11.29
N PHE A 23 -0.31 5.94 10.74
CA PHE A 23 -1.29 5.97 9.64
C PHE A 23 -2.71 6.24 10.12
N ALA A 24 -3.05 5.90 11.37
CA ALA A 24 -4.36 6.19 11.93
C ALA A 24 -4.59 7.70 12.16
N VAL A 25 -3.55 8.45 12.57
CA VAL A 25 -3.66 9.91 12.76
C VAL A 25 -3.46 10.71 11.47
N GLY A 26 -2.61 10.24 10.56
CA GLY A 26 -2.38 10.87 9.26
C GLY A 26 -1.83 12.31 9.33
N GLY A 27 -1.67 12.93 8.16
CA GLY A 27 -1.25 14.33 8.00
C GLY A 27 0.02 14.71 8.74
N ARG A 28 0.07 15.95 9.25
CA ARG A 28 1.23 16.49 9.98
C ARG A 28 1.55 15.69 11.24
N ALA A 29 0.52 15.33 12.02
CA ALA A 29 0.66 14.56 13.25
C ALA A 29 1.23 13.16 12.99
N GLY A 30 0.80 12.51 11.91
CA GLY A 30 1.32 11.22 11.45
C GLY A 30 2.79 11.30 11.06
N LYS A 31 3.19 12.35 10.34
CA LYS A 31 4.60 12.57 9.99
C LYS A 31 5.49 12.78 11.22
N GLU A 32 5.01 13.50 12.22
CA GLU A 32 5.73 13.66 13.50
C GLU A 32 5.81 12.35 14.29
N ALA A 33 4.71 11.60 14.35
CA ALA A 33 4.67 10.27 14.93
C ALA A 33 5.66 9.33 14.23
N LEU A 34 5.76 9.40 12.90
CA LEU A 34 6.69 8.61 12.09
C LEU A 34 8.14 8.96 12.42
N GLN A 35 8.46 10.24 12.56
CA GLN A 35 9.77 10.72 13.00
C GLN A 35 10.17 10.16 14.37
N ARG A 36 9.25 10.20 15.34
CA ARG A 36 9.47 9.60 16.68
C ARG A 36 9.64 8.08 16.59
N TRP A 37 8.80 7.42 15.80
CA TRP A 37 8.85 5.98 15.59
C TRP A 37 10.17 5.54 14.95
N LEU A 38 10.63 6.23 13.89
CA LEU A 38 11.89 5.94 13.20
C LEU A 38 13.10 6.06 14.13
N SER A 39 13.08 7.08 14.99
CA SER A 39 14.08 7.28 16.04
C SER A 39 14.11 6.12 17.03
N TRP A 40 12.97 5.57 17.40
CA TRP A 40 12.90 4.41 18.29
C TRP A 40 13.29 3.10 17.59
N ALA A 41 12.78 2.87 16.39
CA ALA A 41 12.97 1.64 15.62
C ALA A 41 14.45 1.36 15.33
N VAL A 42 15.26 2.38 15.01
CA VAL A 42 16.71 2.18 14.78
C VAL A 42 17.49 1.80 16.05
N ARG A 43 16.96 2.09 17.24
CA ARG A 43 17.61 1.79 18.55
C ARG A 43 17.01 0.58 19.27
N CYS A 44 16.00 -0.07 18.70
CA CYS A 44 15.22 -1.09 19.41
C CYS A 44 15.93 -2.44 19.60
N ARG A 45 17.08 -2.65 18.93
CA ARG A 45 17.88 -3.89 18.90
C ARG A 45 17.10 -5.11 18.38
N ILE A 46 16.11 -4.90 17.52
CA ILE A 46 15.36 -5.94 16.80
C ILE A 46 15.69 -5.77 15.31
N PRO A 47 16.51 -6.66 14.71
CA PRO A 47 17.04 -6.48 13.34
C PRO A 47 15.96 -6.22 12.29
N GLU A 48 14.80 -6.87 12.41
CA GLU A 48 13.68 -6.76 11.50
C GLU A 48 13.10 -5.35 11.48
N PHE A 49 12.95 -4.72 12.65
CA PHE A 49 12.49 -3.33 12.76
C PHE A 49 13.55 -2.32 12.33
N VAL A 50 14.84 -2.61 12.56
CA VAL A 50 15.93 -1.76 12.05
C VAL A 50 15.95 -1.79 10.53
N LYS A 51 15.78 -2.97 9.91
CA LYS A 51 15.65 -3.11 8.46
C LYS A 51 14.43 -2.37 7.94
N LEU A 52 13.26 -2.55 8.57
CA LEU A 52 12.04 -1.82 8.21
C LEU A 52 12.23 -0.30 8.29
N ALA A 53 12.87 0.21 9.33
CA ALA A 53 13.14 1.63 9.47
C ALA A 53 14.05 2.18 8.36
N ARG A 54 14.99 1.38 7.83
CA ARG A 54 15.80 1.77 6.67
C ARG A 54 14.97 1.84 5.40
N THR A 55 14.12 0.86 5.15
CA THR A 55 13.18 0.86 4.00
C THR A 55 12.21 2.04 4.09
N ILE A 56 11.64 2.30 5.25
CA ILE A 56 10.75 3.46 5.44
C ILE A 56 11.49 4.77 5.15
N ARG A 57 12.77 4.89 5.52
CA ARG A 57 13.58 6.08 5.20
C ARG A 57 13.80 6.25 3.70
N SER A 58 14.02 5.18 2.94
CA SER A 58 14.17 5.28 1.47
C SER A 58 12.88 5.73 0.80
N GLU A 59 11.73 5.28 1.32
CA GLU A 59 10.40 5.59 0.79
C GLU A 59 9.70 6.78 1.48
N LEU A 60 10.43 7.58 2.26
CA LEU A 60 9.85 8.69 3.05
C LEU A 60 8.97 9.65 2.22
N PRO A 61 9.36 10.07 1.01
CA PRO A 61 8.52 10.94 0.19
C PRO A 61 7.15 10.33 -0.13
N ALA A 62 7.11 9.06 -0.52
CA ALA A 62 5.87 8.36 -0.84
C ALA A 62 4.99 8.16 0.41
N ILE A 63 5.61 7.81 1.55
CA ILE A 63 4.89 7.65 2.82
C ILE A 63 4.31 8.99 3.30
N HIS A 64 5.06 10.08 3.16
CA HIS A 64 4.55 11.42 3.47
C HIS A 64 3.35 11.81 2.61
N ALA A 65 3.41 11.54 1.30
CA ALA A 65 2.27 11.78 0.40
C ALA A 65 1.06 10.92 0.81
N SER A 66 1.26 9.65 1.15
CA SER A 66 0.20 8.78 1.67
C SER A 66 -0.43 9.33 2.95
N LEU A 67 0.38 9.86 3.87
CA LEU A 67 -0.10 10.48 5.10
C LEU A 67 -0.88 11.77 4.84
N ASP A 68 -0.49 12.59 3.86
CA ASP A 68 -1.19 13.82 3.51
C ASP A 68 -2.54 13.57 2.85
N HIS A 69 -2.61 12.55 2.01
CA HIS A 69 -3.78 12.29 1.16
C HIS A 69 -4.69 11.17 1.68
N GLY A 70 -4.31 10.48 2.76
CA GLY A 70 -5.08 9.38 3.31
C GLY A 70 -5.30 8.24 2.30
N LEU A 71 -4.35 8.03 1.39
CA LEU A 71 -4.50 7.07 0.29
C LEU A 71 -4.67 5.66 0.87
N SER A 72 -5.86 5.10 0.69
CA SER A 72 -6.12 3.70 1.03
C SER A 72 -5.65 2.79 -0.09
N ASN A 73 -5.09 1.63 0.28
CA ASN A 73 -4.78 0.59 -0.71
C ASN A 73 -6.05 -0.04 -1.30
N ALA A 74 -7.25 0.26 -0.79
CA ALA A 74 -8.50 -0.37 -1.21
C ALA A 74 -8.78 -0.21 -2.72
N LEU A 75 -8.47 0.95 -3.30
CA LEU A 75 -8.63 1.17 -4.74
C LEU A 75 -7.64 0.34 -5.56
N ILE A 76 -6.40 0.26 -5.11
CA ILE A 76 -5.34 -0.54 -5.75
C ILE A 76 -5.67 -2.03 -5.63
N GLU A 77 -6.11 -2.49 -4.46
CA GLU A 77 -6.53 -3.88 -4.21
C GLU A 77 -7.77 -4.27 -5.02
N SER A 78 -8.76 -3.38 -5.12
CA SER A 78 -9.94 -3.57 -5.99
C SER A 78 -9.51 -3.72 -7.45
N THR A 79 -8.60 -2.86 -7.91
CA THR A 79 -8.04 -2.93 -9.27
C THR A 79 -7.28 -4.23 -9.49
N ASN A 80 -6.40 -4.62 -8.58
CA ASN A 80 -5.64 -5.87 -8.65
C ASN A 80 -6.55 -7.10 -8.67
N THR A 81 -7.62 -7.09 -7.89
CA THR A 81 -8.63 -8.16 -7.86
C THR A 81 -9.31 -8.29 -9.22
N LYS A 82 -9.71 -7.16 -9.83
CA LYS A 82 -10.31 -7.15 -11.16
C LYS A 82 -9.32 -7.62 -12.23
N ILE A 83 -8.06 -7.18 -12.20
CA ILE A 83 -7.02 -7.66 -13.13
C ILE A 83 -6.88 -9.18 -13.04
N ARG A 84 -6.81 -9.77 -11.84
CA ARG A 84 -6.75 -11.24 -11.67
C ARG A 84 -7.98 -11.96 -12.21
N LEU A 85 -9.16 -11.34 -12.18
CA LEU A 85 -10.35 -11.89 -12.82
C LEU A 85 -10.20 -11.85 -14.35
N LEU A 86 -9.78 -10.72 -14.91
CA LEU A 86 -9.57 -10.59 -16.35
C LEU A 86 -8.51 -11.55 -16.88
N THR A 87 -7.42 -11.78 -16.13
CA THR A 87 -6.42 -12.79 -16.47
C THR A 87 -7.01 -14.20 -16.55
N ARG A 88 -7.94 -14.54 -15.65
CA ARG A 88 -8.65 -15.83 -15.68
C ARG A 88 -9.58 -15.95 -16.87
N LEU A 89 -10.30 -14.89 -17.20
CA LEU A 89 -11.19 -14.85 -18.38
C LEU A 89 -10.41 -14.90 -19.69
N ALA A 90 -9.18 -14.35 -19.71
CA ALA A 90 -8.30 -14.36 -20.86
C ALA A 90 -7.62 -15.72 -21.11
N PHE A 91 -7.83 -16.74 -20.25
CA PHE A 91 -7.38 -18.10 -20.57
C PHE A 91 -8.11 -18.58 -21.82
N GLY A 92 -7.36 -18.81 -22.90
CA GLY A 92 -7.87 -19.13 -24.24
C GLY A 92 -7.56 -18.05 -25.28
N PHE A 93 -7.08 -16.87 -24.88
CA PHE A 93 -6.54 -15.90 -25.82
C PHE A 93 -5.17 -16.34 -26.33
N LYS A 94 -4.95 -16.14 -27.63
CA LYS A 94 -3.70 -16.48 -28.31
C LYS A 94 -2.54 -15.55 -27.93
N HIS A 95 -2.83 -14.30 -27.56
CA HIS A 95 -1.85 -13.24 -27.32
C HIS A 95 -2.20 -12.39 -26.10
N ALA A 96 -1.17 -11.86 -25.42
CA ALA A 96 -1.34 -11.04 -24.21
C ALA A 96 -2.01 -9.67 -24.50
N ASP A 97 -1.91 -9.16 -25.73
CA ASP A 97 -2.52 -7.89 -26.14
C ASP A 97 -4.05 -7.89 -25.97
N ALA A 98 -4.68 -9.06 -26.09
CA ALA A 98 -6.11 -9.22 -25.87
C ALA A 98 -6.48 -9.03 -24.38
N LEU A 99 -5.65 -9.51 -23.45
CA LEU A 99 -5.82 -9.26 -22.01
C LEU A 99 -5.58 -7.78 -21.68
N ILE A 100 -4.53 -7.17 -22.25
CA ILE A 100 -4.22 -5.75 -22.03
C ILE A 100 -5.37 -4.87 -22.51
N SER A 101 -5.90 -5.14 -23.71
CA SER A 101 -7.05 -4.43 -24.28
C SER A 101 -8.29 -4.58 -23.39
N LEU A 102 -8.57 -5.79 -22.90
CA LEU A 102 -9.67 -6.05 -21.98
C LEU A 102 -9.53 -5.28 -20.67
N ALA A 103 -8.32 -5.22 -20.11
CA ALA A 103 -8.03 -4.44 -18.91
C ALA A 103 -8.20 -2.93 -19.13
N LEU A 104 -7.73 -2.39 -20.26
CA LEU A 104 -7.90 -0.97 -20.61
C LEU A 104 -9.37 -0.59 -20.80
N LEU A 105 -10.15 -1.44 -21.45
CA LEU A 105 -11.60 -1.25 -21.62
C LEU A 105 -12.35 -1.30 -20.28
N ALA A 106 -12.04 -2.27 -19.43
CA ALA A 106 -12.78 -2.48 -18.17
C ALA A 106 -12.35 -1.56 -17.02
N LEU A 107 -11.09 -1.13 -16.99
CA LEU A 107 -10.49 -0.42 -15.85
C LEU A 107 -9.85 0.92 -16.22
N GLY A 108 -9.39 1.09 -17.47
CA GLY A 108 -8.65 2.26 -17.91
C GLY A 108 -9.52 3.45 -18.32
N GLY A 109 -10.85 3.30 -18.32
CA GLY A 109 -11.78 4.33 -18.78
C GLY A 109 -11.70 4.60 -20.29
N TYR A 110 -11.01 3.74 -21.05
CA TYR A 110 -10.91 3.83 -22.49
C TYR A 110 -12.30 3.67 -23.12
N ARG A 111 -12.74 4.68 -23.88
CA ARG A 111 -14.01 4.71 -24.59
C ARG A 111 -13.73 4.58 -26.08
N PRO A 112 -13.62 3.35 -26.63
CA PRO A 112 -13.47 3.19 -28.06
C PRO A 112 -14.71 3.76 -28.76
N GLU A 113 -14.51 4.39 -29.92
CA GLU A 113 -15.61 4.70 -30.81
C GLU A 113 -16.25 3.39 -31.26
N LEU A 114 -17.50 3.19 -30.86
CA LEU A 114 -18.28 2.03 -31.26
C LEU A 114 -18.97 2.36 -32.58
N PRO A 115 -18.97 1.43 -33.57
CA PRO A 115 -19.80 1.61 -34.74
C PRO A 115 -21.26 1.80 -34.29
N ASP A 116 -21.91 2.81 -34.86
CA ASP A 116 -23.29 3.26 -34.59
C ASP A 116 -23.58 4.01 -33.27
N ARG A 117 -22.55 4.50 -32.54
CA ARG A 117 -22.75 5.44 -31.42
C ARG A 117 -21.91 6.70 -31.58
N THR A 118 -22.42 7.64 -32.39
CA THR A 118 -21.88 9.00 -32.44
C THR A 118 -22.26 9.75 -31.15
N HIS A 119 -21.25 10.19 -30.40
CA HIS A 119 -21.45 11.03 -29.23
C HIS A 119 -21.78 12.46 -29.70
N THR A 120 -23.07 12.83 -29.71
CA THR A 120 -23.53 14.23 -29.74
C THR A 120 -23.30 14.92 -28.40
#